data_AF-A0A0D2HD35-F1
#
_entry.id   AF-A0A0D2HD35-F1
#
_cell.length_a   1.000
_cell.length_b   1.000
_cell.length_c   1.000
_cell.angle_alpha   90.00
_cell.angle_beta   90.00
_cell.angle_gamma   90.00
#
_symmetry.space_group_name_H-M   'P 1'
#
loop_
_entity.id
_entity.type
_entity.pdbx_description
1 polymer ?
#
loop_
_entity_poly.entity_id
_entity_poly.type
_entity_poly.pdbx_seq_one_letter_code
_entity_poly.pdbx_strand_id
1 'polypeptide(L)'
;MPKITPFRIAVFLITSYLFLVLLWVALPSPPVAWKDNPSAYLWDGGTVTRVYDIDDFFPYYDQLSSVQEARYTGRNSFAIDYRYFSDSSVVAIGDDSLGTFFFNLTNILSLSPSLPPIFPIPTTLPVKTGDQDGINPPWFTRADATLLFWEIHRDISRIPLRISLSDNNTVQIWPDSRLLDGDVHENEDEDDSTLAETCLSPLITFSLSTDISNPSPMPAFRVEFPMHKFNSSPSRSLAFRRAISALMVPVGLFINNYILPVITPPIMIIVATTVTLIYVVALYVLLVLTCWSSDRFPPFWPWTRRFWLTRGLTSYLGPKLISSTDSEDGMSLSRSDRGGGSKEMSSDEARPSPKPLQSFWGFFTSSSPLDDLFATYEVTRPFIQPISLRFKRNWPQDEEGQGDIVSPAEAKPDAGFSNARHIDDSG
;
A
#
# COMPACT_ATOMS: atom_id res chain seq x y z
N MET A 1 -6.29 -33.82 -10.20
CA MET A 1 -5.33 -32.76 -9.82
C MET A 1 -5.93 -31.40 -10.18
N PRO A 2 -6.12 -30.48 -9.23
CA PRO A 2 -6.70 -29.17 -9.52
C PRO A 2 -5.78 -28.38 -10.47
N LYS A 3 -6.30 -27.88 -11.59
CA LYS A 3 -5.56 -27.02 -12.53
C LYS A 3 -5.37 -25.65 -11.88
N ILE A 4 -4.15 -25.35 -11.46
CA ILE A 4 -3.80 -24.03 -10.93
C ILE A 4 -3.65 -23.09 -12.14
N THR A 5 -4.66 -22.27 -12.40
CA THR A 5 -4.60 -21.24 -13.44
C THR A 5 -3.75 -20.06 -12.96
N PRO A 6 -2.95 -19.39 -13.82
CA PRO A 6 -2.10 -18.26 -13.44
C PRO A 6 -2.90 -17.11 -12.78
N PHE A 7 -4.16 -16.91 -13.21
CA PHE A 7 -5.07 -15.96 -12.59
C PHE A 7 -5.32 -16.22 -11.10
N ARG A 8 -5.47 -17.50 -10.70
CA ARG A 8 -5.67 -17.87 -9.28
C ARG A 8 -4.42 -17.54 -8.44
N ILE A 9 -3.23 -17.71 -9.01
CA ILE A 9 -1.96 -17.37 -8.34
C ILE A 9 -1.87 -15.85 -8.17
N ALA A 10 -2.18 -15.07 -9.20
CA ALA A 10 -2.17 -13.60 -9.11
C ALA A 10 -3.14 -13.07 -8.06
N VAL A 11 -4.38 -13.60 -8.04
CA VAL A 11 -5.38 -13.24 -7.01
C VAL A 11 -4.90 -13.65 -5.61
N PHE A 12 -4.30 -14.83 -5.46
CA PHE A 12 -3.74 -15.27 -4.19
C PHE A 12 -2.60 -14.36 -3.70
N LEU A 13 -1.68 -13.96 -4.59
CA LEU A 13 -0.59 -13.04 -4.25
C LEU A 13 -1.13 -11.68 -3.80
N ILE A 14 -2.05 -11.09 -4.56
CA ILE A 14 -2.66 -9.80 -4.20
C ILE A 14 -3.41 -9.89 -2.87
N THR A 15 -4.22 -10.94 -2.67
CA THR A 15 -4.97 -11.12 -1.41
C THR A 15 -4.05 -11.39 -0.22
N SER A 16 -2.99 -12.17 -0.39
CA SER A 16 -1.97 -12.38 0.66
C SER A 16 -1.24 -11.08 1.01
N TYR A 17 -0.91 -10.26 0.01
CA TYR A 17 -0.27 -8.96 0.22
C TYR A 17 -1.20 -8.01 0.99
N LEU A 18 -2.47 -7.91 0.59
CA LEU A 18 -3.47 -7.11 1.31
C LEU A 18 -3.68 -7.60 2.74
N PHE A 19 -3.67 -8.91 2.97
CA PHE A 19 -3.75 -9.48 4.31
C PHE A 19 -2.53 -9.08 5.17
N LEU A 20 -1.32 -9.13 4.61
CA LEU A 20 -0.10 -8.70 5.30
C LEU A 20 -0.12 -7.20 5.63
N VAL A 21 -0.57 -6.36 4.69
CA VAL A 21 -0.77 -4.92 4.92
C VAL A 21 -1.77 -4.71 6.06
N LEU A 22 -2.92 -5.38 6.02
CA LEU A 22 -3.94 -5.25 7.07
C LEU A 22 -3.39 -5.69 8.43
N LEU A 23 -2.68 -6.82 8.50
CA LEU A 23 -2.05 -7.30 9.72
C LEU A 23 -1.03 -6.28 10.25
N TRP A 24 -0.19 -5.73 9.37
CA TRP A 24 0.82 -4.73 9.72
C TRP A 24 0.19 -3.44 10.29
N VAL A 25 -0.85 -2.93 9.63
CA VAL A 25 -1.61 -1.73 10.00
C VAL A 25 -2.38 -1.93 11.31
N ALA A 26 -2.99 -3.11 11.51
CA ALA A 26 -3.86 -3.41 12.65
C ALA A 26 -3.12 -3.77 13.95
N LEU A 27 -1.82 -4.04 13.90
CA LEU A 27 -1.04 -4.31 15.11
C LEU A 27 -1.10 -3.11 16.06
N PRO A 28 -1.42 -3.29 17.35
CA PRO A 28 -1.37 -2.19 18.32
C PRO A 28 0.09 -1.75 18.56
N SER A 29 0.32 -0.51 18.96
CA SER A 29 1.64 0.01 19.35
C SER A 29 1.77 0.21 20.87
N PRO A 30 1.76 -0.86 21.69
CA PRO A 30 1.88 -0.72 23.14
C PRO A 30 3.29 -0.25 23.54
N PRO A 31 3.42 0.57 24.59
CA PRO A 31 4.72 1.03 25.06
C PRO A 31 5.59 -0.12 25.59
N VAL A 32 6.90 0.01 25.41
CA VAL A 32 7.91 -0.91 25.96
C VAL A 32 7.97 -0.84 27.49
N ALA A 33 8.32 -1.98 28.12
CA ALA A 33 8.37 -2.11 29.59
C ALA A 33 9.40 -1.19 30.24
N TRP A 34 10.53 -0.96 29.57
CA TRP A 34 11.60 -0.11 30.08
C TRP A 34 11.31 1.40 29.92
N LYS A 35 10.16 1.79 29.37
CA LYS A 35 9.76 3.21 29.26
C LYS A 35 9.75 3.88 30.63
N ASP A 36 9.29 3.17 31.66
CA ASP A 36 9.10 3.70 33.01
C ASP A 36 10.37 3.58 33.87
N ASN A 37 11.19 2.56 33.61
CA ASN A 37 12.47 2.36 34.29
C ASN A 37 13.59 1.97 33.30
N PRO A 38 14.09 2.93 32.51
CA PRO A 38 15.13 2.65 31.52
C PRO A 38 16.47 2.33 32.17
N SER A 39 16.68 2.82 33.40
CA SER A 39 17.90 2.58 34.16
C SER A 39 18.09 1.08 34.37
N ALA A 40 17.12 0.40 34.96
CA ALA A 40 17.20 -1.04 35.24
C ALA A 40 17.47 -1.86 33.96
N TYR A 41 16.84 -1.49 32.84
CA TYR A 41 17.03 -2.20 31.58
C TYR A 41 18.44 -2.00 30.97
N LEU A 42 19.00 -0.79 31.09
CA LEU A 42 20.39 -0.54 30.70
C LEU A 42 21.38 -1.28 31.62
N TRP A 43 21.08 -1.34 32.92
CA TRP A 43 21.87 -2.08 33.90
C TRP A 43 21.95 -3.57 33.60
N ASP A 44 20.85 -4.17 33.12
CA ASP A 44 20.79 -5.56 32.70
C ASP A 44 21.53 -5.82 31.37
N GLY A 45 22.21 -4.81 30.81
CA GLY A 45 22.94 -4.88 29.54
C GLY A 45 22.05 -4.77 28.30
N GLY A 46 20.78 -4.39 28.49
CA GLY A 46 19.83 -4.14 27.41
C GLY A 46 20.17 -2.88 26.61
N THR A 47 19.66 -2.81 25.38
CA THR A 47 19.80 -1.63 24.50
C THR A 47 18.53 -0.78 24.55
N VAL A 48 18.65 0.47 24.96
CA VAL A 48 17.55 1.45 24.95
C VAL A 48 17.63 2.28 23.68
N THR A 49 16.66 2.13 22.79
CA THR A 49 16.53 2.95 21.58
C THR A 49 15.60 4.13 21.86
N ARG A 50 16.05 5.36 21.60
CA ARG A 50 15.20 6.56 21.62
C ARG A 50 15.21 7.25 20.29
N VAL A 51 14.04 7.75 19.91
CA VAL A 51 13.85 8.55 18.70
C VAL A 51 13.53 9.98 19.11
N TYR A 52 14.26 10.91 18.52
CA TYR A 52 14.19 12.34 18.78
C TYR A 52 13.73 13.06 17.51
N ASP A 53 13.02 14.16 17.68
CA ASP A 53 12.66 15.07 16.60
C ASP A 53 13.89 15.94 16.26
N ILE A 54 14.20 16.14 14.97
CA ILE A 54 15.32 17.01 14.61
C ILE A 54 15.00 18.46 14.99
N ASP A 55 13.76 18.91 14.80
CA ASP A 55 13.40 20.31 15.04
C ASP A 55 13.45 20.71 16.52
N ASP A 56 13.25 19.74 17.42
CA ASP A 56 13.28 19.96 18.87
C ASP A 56 14.71 20.11 19.44
N PHE A 57 15.71 19.47 18.82
CA PHE A 57 17.10 19.45 19.32
C PHE A 57 18.07 20.27 18.48
N PHE A 58 17.71 20.57 17.24
CA PHE A 58 18.54 21.31 16.30
C PHE A 58 17.73 22.46 15.73
N PRO A 59 17.61 23.62 16.40
CA PRO A 59 16.77 24.71 15.92
C PRO A 59 17.13 25.17 14.51
N TYR A 60 16.13 25.55 13.71
CA TYR A 60 16.34 25.90 12.30
C TYR A 60 17.34 27.05 12.09
N TYR A 61 17.44 27.95 13.07
CA TYR A 61 18.35 29.09 13.03
C TYR A 61 19.79 28.73 13.41
N ASP A 62 20.10 27.51 13.86
CA ASP A 62 21.46 27.10 14.18
C ASP A 62 22.27 26.87 12.89
N GLN A 63 23.18 27.80 12.59
CA GLN A 63 24.01 27.79 11.39
C GLN A 63 25.28 26.93 11.52
N LEU A 64 25.45 26.18 12.61
CA LEU A 64 26.60 25.28 12.75
C LEU A 64 26.61 24.25 11.61
N SER A 65 27.75 24.07 10.94
CA SER A 65 27.84 23.23 9.74
C SER A 65 27.39 21.78 9.99
N SER A 66 27.69 21.26 11.18
CA SER A 66 27.29 19.92 11.61
C SER A 66 25.78 19.79 11.83
N VAL A 67 25.11 20.85 12.28
CA VAL A 67 23.65 20.91 12.42
C VAL A 67 22.97 21.02 11.06
N GLN A 68 23.54 21.82 10.16
CA GLN A 68 23.06 21.94 8.79
C GLN A 68 23.23 20.61 8.03
N GLU A 69 24.32 19.86 8.25
CA GLU A 69 24.50 18.50 7.70
C GLU A 69 23.40 17.54 8.20
N ALA A 70 23.10 17.57 9.51
CA ALA A 70 22.04 16.77 10.09
C ALA A 70 20.68 17.04 9.44
N ARG A 71 20.34 18.33 9.25
CA ARG A 71 19.10 18.80 8.62
C ARG A 71 19.05 18.61 7.11
N TYR A 72 20.18 18.60 6.42
CA TYR A 72 20.26 18.43 4.96
C TYR A 72 19.65 17.11 4.49
N THR A 73 19.57 16.11 5.38
CA THR A 73 18.88 14.84 5.09
C THR A 73 17.38 15.01 4.81
N GLY A 74 16.78 16.15 5.19
CA GLY A 74 15.35 16.41 5.02
C GLY A 74 14.46 15.51 5.87
N ARG A 75 15.06 14.79 6.83
CA ARG A 75 14.34 13.91 7.76
C ARG A 75 13.92 14.69 9.00
N ASN A 76 12.82 14.29 9.60
CA ASN A 76 12.23 14.94 10.75
C ASN A 76 12.67 14.29 12.07
N SER A 77 13.26 13.08 12.01
CA SER A 77 13.63 12.37 13.23
C SER A 77 14.85 11.46 13.08
N PHE A 78 15.51 11.22 14.21
CA PHE A 78 16.69 10.37 14.30
C PHE A 78 16.61 9.44 15.52
N ALA A 79 17.17 8.24 15.40
CA ALA A 79 17.18 7.22 16.44
C ALA A 79 18.59 7.00 16.99
N ILE A 80 18.74 7.03 18.30
CA ILE A 80 19.98 6.71 19.01
C ILE A 80 19.75 5.46 19.87
N ASP A 81 20.67 4.53 19.75
CA ASP A 81 20.75 3.34 20.57
C ASP A 81 21.74 3.59 21.73
N TYR A 82 21.31 3.35 22.97
CA TYR A 82 22.12 3.46 24.18
C TYR A 82 22.31 2.09 24.79
N ARG A 83 23.54 1.75 25.15
CA ARG A 83 23.87 0.50 25.82
C ARG A 83 24.87 0.76 26.93
N TYR A 84 24.70 0.07 28.05
CA TYR A 84 25.62 0.14 29.17
C TYR A 84 26.26 -1.23 29.41
N PHE A 85 27.59 -1.23 29.57
CA PHE A 85 28.38 -2.41 29.89
C PHE A 85 28.79 -2.32 31.37
N SER A 86 28.08 -3.08 32.21
CA SER A 86 28.28 -3.10 33.66
C SER A 86 29.68 -3.53 34.07
N ASP A 87 30.28 -4.48 33.33
CA ASP A 87 31.63 -5.00 33.62
C ASP A 87 32.73 -3.93 33.50
N SER A 88 32.55 -2.95 32.60
CA SER A 88 33.55 -1.93 32.28
C SER A 88 33.13 -0.51 32.63
N SER A 89 31.91 -0.31 33.12
CA SER A 89 31.29 1.00 33.32
C SER A 89 31.33 1.89 32.07
N VAL A 90 31.26 1.27 30.89
CA VAL A 90 31.27 1.97 29.60
C VAL A 90 29.85 2.13 29.08
N VAL A 91 29.51 3.33 28.64
CA VAL A 91 28.31 3.60 27.86
C VAL A 91 28.69 3.63 26.39
N ALA A 92 27.96 2.86 25.60
CA ALA A 92 27.98 2.95 24.15
C ALA A 92 26.75 3.71 23.65
N ILE A 93 27.01 4.63 22.71
CA ILE A 93 25.99 5.40 22.00
C ILE A 93 26.14 5.08 20.51
N GLY A 94 25.04 4.73 19.85
CA GLY A 94 25.00 4.43 18.43
C GLY A 94 24.74 2.97 18.13
N ASP A 95 24.77 2.63 16.85
CA ASP A 95 24.48 1.29 16.36
C ASP A 95 25.80 0.56 16.00
N ASP A 96 25.95 -0.69 16.45
CA ASP A 96 27.14 -1.53 16.23
C ASP A 96 27.54 -1.64 14.74
N SER A 97 26.57 -1.55 13.82
CA SER A 97 26.79 -1.63 12.37
C SER A 97 27.12 -0.30 11.70
N LEU A 98 26.72 0.83 12.29
CA LEU A 98 26.90 2.17 11.71
C LEU A 98 28.10 2.91 12.32
N GLY A 99 28.38 2.64 13.59
CA GLY A 99 29.40 3.30 14.38
C GLY A 99 28.90 3.55 15.80
N THR A 100 29.69 3.14 16.78
CA THR A 100 29.41 3.30 18.21
C THR A 100 30.47 4.17 18.86
N PHE A 101 30.01 5.15 19.62
CA PHE A 101 30.84 5.96 20.47
C PHE A 101 30.85 5.38 21.89
N PHE A 102 32.04 5.16 22.45
CA PHE A 102 32.20 4.61 23.80
C PHE A 102 32.81 5.63 24.73
N PHE A 103 32.26 5.74 25.94
CA PHE A 103 32.88 6.52 27.01
C PHE A 103 32.69 5.86 28.37
N ASN A 104 33.69 6.02 29.24
CA ASN A 104 33.64 5.46 30.59
C ASN A 104 33.04 6.48 31.55
N LEU A 105 31.86 6.16 32.10
CA LEU A 105 31.13 7.04 33.03
C LEU A 105 31.95 7.37 34.27
N THR A 106 32.64 6.37 34.82
CA THR A 106 33.42 6.55 36.06
C THR A 106 34.60 7.46 35.84
N ASN A 107 35.28 7.31 34.69
CA ASN A 107 36.40 8.18 34.34
C ASN A 107 35.95 9.63 34.15
N ILE A 108 34.82 9.86 33.47
CA ILE A 108 34.28 11.21 33.29
C ILE A 108 33.90 11.83 34.63
N LEU A 109 33.25 11.08 35.51
CA LEU A 109 32.84 11.54 36.84
C LEU A 109 34.04 11.76 37.77
N SER A 110 35.16 11.07 37.56
CA SER A 110 36.39 11.24 38.35
C SER A 110 37.17 12.51 37.99
N LEU A 111 36.88 13.12 36.84
CA LEU A 111 37.46 14.40 36.47
C LEU A 111 36.86 15.47 37.39
N SER A 112 37.69 16.00 38.29
CA SER A 112 37.32 16.93 39.34
C SER A 112 36.46 18.10 38.81
N PRO A 113 35.37 18.49 39.50
CA PRO A 113 34.49 19.61 39.12
C PRO A 113 35.18 20.98 39.13
N SER A 114 36.46 21.04 39.48
CA SER A 114 37.28 22.25 39.49
C SER A 114 37.76 22.69 38.09
N LEU A 115 37.58 21.87 37.06
CA LEU A 115 37.75 22.34 35.68
C LEU A 115 36.43 22.96 35.20
N PRO A 116 36.47 24.08 34.45
CA PRO A 116 35.26 24.59 33.78
C PRO A 116 34.62 23.44 33.01
N PRO A 117 33.28 23.41 32.86
CA PRO A 117 32.56 22.30 32.22
C PRO A 117 33.33 21.95 30.95
N ILE A 118 34.06 20.83 31.01
CA ILE A 118 34.97 20.47 29.93
C ILE A 118 34.03 20.09 28.81
N PHE A 119 33.76 21.03 27.91
CA PHE A 119 33.03 20.78 26.68
C PHE A 119 33.89 19.80 25.89
N PRO A 120 33.53 18.51 25.87
CA PRO A 120 34.28 17.51 25.16
C PRO A 120 34.08 17.76 23.67
N ILE A 121 35.08 17.28 22.93
CA ILE A 121 35.22 17.39 21.49
C ILE A 121 33.88 17.04 20.83
N PRO A 122 33.31 17.95 20.00
CA PRO A 122 32.10 17.66 19.26
C PRO A 122 32.31 16.37 18.47
N THR A 123 31.45 15.39 18.72
CA THR A 123 31.57 14.07 18.12
C THR A 123 30.40 13.83 17.20
N THR A 124 30.67 13.52 15.94
CA THR A 124 29.62 13.17 14.98
C THR A 124 29.31 11.69 15.05
N LEU A 125 28.05 11.36 15.31
CA LEU A 125 27.56 9.98 15.40
C LEU A 125 26.68 9.66 14.19
N PRO A 126 26.97 8.59 13.42
CA PRO A 126 26.05 8.11 12.41
C PRO A 126 24.83 7.48 13.08
N VAL A 127 23.64 7.97 12.75
CA VAL A 127 22.37 7.53 13.33
C VAL A 127 21.35 7.21 12.25
N LYS A 128 20.38 6.36 12.61
CA LYS A 128 19.25 6.00 11.75
C LYS A 128 18.32 7.19 11.67
N THR A 129 17.93 7.61 10.48
CA THR A 129 16.95 8.68 10.29
C THR A 129 15.70 8.20 9.58
N GLY A 130 14.64 8.96 9.73
CA GLY A 130 13.38 8.68 9.04
C GLY A 130 12.29 9.66 9.38
N ASP A 131 11.16 9.45 8.71
CA ASP A 131 10.01 10.33 8.78
C ASP A 131 8.75 9.62 9.25
N GLN A 132 7.81 10.44 9.71
CA GLN A 132 6.44 10.00 9.99
C GLN A 132 5.57 9.93 8.73
N ASP A 133 6.05 10.41 7.58
CA ASP A 133 5.22 10.64 6.41
C ASP A 133 5.13 9.43 5.46
N GLY A 134 4.08 9.47 4.63
CA GLY A 134 3.88 8.67 3.43
C GLY A 134 3.46 7.20 3.61
N ILE A 135 4.16 6.45 4.47
CA ILE A 135 4.01 4.98 4.55
C ILE A 135 3.44 4.54 5.90
N ASN A 136 3.76 5.26 6.97
CA ASN A 136 3.38 4.89 8.33
C ASN A 136 2.01 5.47 8.69
N PRO A 137 1.07 4.66 9.22
CA PRO A 137 -0.21 5.17 9.72
C PRO A 137 -0.02 6.18 10.86
N PRO A 138 -0.92 7.17 11.01
CA PRO A 138 -0.74 8.27 11.97
C PRO A 138 -0.80 7.83 13.45
N TRP A 139 -1.31 6.64 13.74
CA TRP A 139 -1.33 6.08 15.10
C TRP A 139 -0.06 5.30 15.46
N PHE A 140 0.90 5.17 14.53
CA PHE A 140 2.19 4.60 14.85
C PHE A 140 2.94 5.59 15.76
N THR A 141 3.65 5.05 16.75
CA THR A 141 4.55 5.91 17.53
C THR A 141 5.63 6.49 16.61
N ARG A 142 6.11 7.70 16.90
CA ARG A 142 7.20 8.33 16.15
C ARG A 142 8.38 7.36 16.02
N ALA A 143 8.76 6.71 17.12
CA ALA A 143 9.86 5.75 17.10
C ALA A 143 9.63 4.58 16.13
N ASP A 144 8.43 3.99 16.12
CA ASP A 144 8.13 2.91 15.18
C ASP A 144 8.20 3.39 13.73
N ALA A 145 7.62 4.57 13.45
CA ALA A 145 7.60 5.14 12.11
C ALA A 145 9.02 5.39 11.58
N THR A 146 9.87 6.07 12.35
CA THR A 146 11.26 6.36 12.01
C THR A 146 12.06 5.08 11.78
N LEU A 147 11.94 4.10 12.67
CA LEU A 147 12.70 2.85 12.60
C LEU A 147 12.23 1.92 11.47
N LEU A 148 10.94 1.92 11.13
CA LEU A 148 10.41 1.19 9.97
C LEU A 148 10.77 1.89 8.66
N PHE A 149 10.74 3.22 8.64
CA PHE A 149 11.19 4.02 7.50
C PHE A 149 12.65 3.72 7.18
N TRP A 150 13.51 3.74 8.20
CA TRP A 150 14.93 3.43 8.08
C TRP A 150 15.17 2.02 7.54
N GLU A 151 14.38 1.03 7.97
CA GLU A 151 14.54 -0.35 7.52
C GLU A 151 14.35 -0.50 6.00
N ILE A 152 13.51 0.35 5.40
CA ILE A 152 13.21 0.36 3.97
C ILE A 152 14.23 1.20 3.19
N HIS A 153 14.54 2.40 3.66
CA HIS A 153 15.36 3.38 2.91
C HIS A 153 16.85 3.32 3.24
N ARG A 154 17.21 2.82 4.43
CA ARG A 154 18.59 2.77 4.97
C ARG A 154 19.26 4.14 5.07
N ASP A 155 18.48 5.20 5.27
CA ASP A 155 19.00 6.56 5.40
C ASP A 155 19.76 6.77 6.71
N ILE A 156 20.95 7.35 6.61
CA ILE A 156 21.82 7.60 7.76
C ILE A 156 22.15 9.10 7.77
N SER A 157 22.09 9.71 8.95
CA SER A 157 22.55 11.07 9.17
C SER A 157 23.68 11.09 10.20
N ARG A 158 24.55 12.10 10.12
CA ARG A 158 25.59 12.34 11.12
C ARG A 158 25.11 13.42 12.06
N ILE A 159 24.79 13.01 13.29
CA ILE A 159 24.32 13.93 14.31
C ILE A 159 25.50 14.34 15.18
N PRO A 160 25.80 15.65 15.29
CA PRO A 160 26.84 16.10 16.18
C PRO A 160 26.32 16.11 17.61
N LEU A 161 27.07 15.46 18.50
CA LEU A 161 26.76 15.29 19.90
C LEU A 161 27.87 15.87 20.75
N ARG A 162 27.49 16.37 21.91
CA ARG A 162 28.38 16.86 22.94
C ARG A 162 28.04 16.18 24.26
N ILE A 163 29.04 15.70 24.98
CA ILE A 163 28.86 15.22 26.35
C ILE A 163 29.04 16.42 27.28
N SER A 164 28.38 16.51 28.41
CA SER A 164 28.60 17.59 29.36
C SER A 164 28.59 17.02 30.76
N LEU A 165 29.54 17.46 31.58
CA LEU A 165 29.55 17.16 33.00
C LEU A 165 28.91 18.35 33.72
N SER A 166 27.79 18.10 34.39
CA SER A 166 27.10 19.11 35.20
C SER A 166 27.41 18.90 36.69
N ASP A 167 27.40 20.00 37.44
CA ASP A 167 27.91 20.17 38.82
C ASP A 167 27.40 19.15 39.85
N ASN A 168 26.32 18.44 39.55
CA ASN A 168 25.66 17.48 40.45
C ASN A 168 26.03 16.01 40.19
N ASN A 169 27.27 15.72 39.76
CA ASN A 169 27.68 14.37 39.32
C ASN A 169 26.75 13.79 38.25
N THR A 170 26.27 14.66 37.35
CA THR A 170 25.41 14.23 36.25
C THR A 170 26.15 14.38 34.93
N VAL A 171 26.22 13.28 34.16
CA VAL A 171 26.72 13.30 32.80
C VAL A 171 25.52 13.43 31.88
N GLN A 172 25.51 14.49 31.07
CA GLN A 172 24.43 14.78 30.14
C GLN A 172 24.95 14.67 28.71
N ILE A 173 24.12 14.18 27.80
CA ILE A 173 24.45 14.15 26.38
C ILE A 173 23.53 15.14 25.69
N TRP A 174 24.14 16.07 24.97
CA TRP A 174 23.51 17.19 24.30
C TRP A 174 23.70 17.10 22.79
N PRO A 175 22.77 17.63 21.99
CA PRO A 175 23.09 18.00 20.62
C PRO A 175 24.20 19.06 20.62
N ASP A 176 25.13 18.97 19.68
CA ASP A 176 26.09 20.04 19.46
C ASP A 176 25.34 21.22 18.82
N SER A 177 25.23 22.32 19.55
CA SER A 177 24.51 23.50 19.10
C SER A 177 25.23 24.75 19.59
N ARG A 178 25.22 25.81 18.76
CA ARG A 178 25.78 27.11 19.14
C ARG A 178 25.10 27.72 20.37
N LEU A 179 23.84 27.33 20.62
CA LEU A 179 23.10 27.76 21.81
C LEU A 179 23.69 27.23 23.11
N LEU A 180 24.36 26.07 23.07
CA LEU A 180 25.03 25.49 24.24
C LEU A 180 26.33 26.23 24.56
N ASP A 181 27.00 26.75 23.53
CA ASP A 181 28.17 27.63 23.67
C ASP A 181 27.82 29.04 24.12
N GLY A 182 26.52 29.31 24.32
CA GLY A 182 25.94 30.60 24.66
C GLY A 182 26.88 31.43 25.50
N ASP A 183 27.60 32.31 24.79
CA ASP A 183 28.24 33.48 25.32
C ASP A 183 27.18 34.14 26.20
N VAL A 184 27.30 33.93 27.50
CA VAL A 184 26.76 34.81 28.54
C VAL A 184 27.52 36.12 28.38
N HIS A 185 27.40 36.75 27.22
CA HIS A 185 27.55 38.18 27.15
C HIS A 185 26.34 38.71 27.89
N GLU A 186 26.60 39.03 29.16
CA GLU A 186 25.84 39.85 30.10
C GLU A 186 25.39 41.17 29.46
N ASN A 187 24.67 41.13 28.35
CA ASN A 187 23.82 42.23 27.96
C ASN A 187 22.60 42.10 28.87
N GLU A 188 22.79 42.54 30.13
CA GLU A 188 21.79 42.65 31.21
C GLU A 188 20.65 43.61 30.87
N ASP A 189 20.62 44.17 29.67
CA ASP A 189 19.65 45.17 29.27
C ASP A 189 18.46 44.53 28.54
N GLU A 190 17.35 44.48 29.28
CA GLU A 190 15.95 44.63 28.80
C GLU A 190 15.16 43.39 28.33
N ASP A 191 14.45 42.81 29.31
CA ASP A 191 13.01 42.46 29.31
C ASP A 191 12.40 41.46 28.31
N ASP A 192 13.12 40.92 27.33
CA ASP A 192 12.55 39.92 26.41
C ASP A 192 12.69 38.46 26.92
N SER A 193 12.10 38.23 28.09
CA SER A 193 11.99 36.92 28.76
C SER A 193 11.16 35.87 27.99
N THR A 194 10.67 36.18 26.78
CA THR A 194 9.88 35.25 25.95
C THR A 194 10.69 34.47 24.91
N LEU A 195 11.95 34.85 24.64
CA LEU A 195 12.83 34.12 23.70
C LEU A 195 13.79 33.14 24.39
N ALA A 196 13.97 33.25 25.71
CA ALA A 196 14.92 32.45 26.49
C ALA A 196 14.45 31.03 26.84
N GLU A 197 13.21 30.65 26.51
CA GLU A 197 12.68 29.28 26.65
C GLU A 197 12.86 28.43 25.39
N THR A 198 13.87 28.72 24.56
CA THR A 198 14.41 27.70 23.65
C THR A 198 15.25 26.71 24.46
N CYS A 199 14.57 26.01 25.38
CA CYS A 199 15.11 25.01 26.30
C CYS A 199 15.53 23.77 25.51
N LEU A 200 16.70 23.84 24.86
CA LEU A 200 17.44 22.65 24.52
C LEU A 200 17.46 21.76 25.78
N SER A 201 17.04 20.52 25.60
CA SER A 201 17.04 19.53 26.67
C SER A 201 18.13 18.51 26.37
N PRO A 202 18.79 17.94 27.39
CA PRO A 202 19.72 16.85 27.16
C PRO A 202 18.96 15.66 26.56
N LEU A 203 19.58 14.96 25.61
CA LEU A 203 19.04 13.74 25.01
C LEU A 203 18.89 12.66 26.09
N ILE A 204 19.87 12.53 26.96
CA ILE A 204 19.92 11.58 28.07
C ILE A 204 20.78 12.15 29.19
N THR A 205 20.34 11.95 30.42
CA THR A 205 21.05 12.36 31.65
C THR A 205 21.35 11.13 32.48
N PHE A 206 22.62 10.94 32.81
CA PHE A 206 23.09 9.94 33.76
C PHE A 206 23.38 10.65 35.07
N SER A 207 22.59 10.40 36.10
CA SER A 207 22.81 10.95 37.43
C SER A 207 23.37 9.87 38.34
N LEU A 208 24.54 10.12 38.93
CA LEU A 208 25.09 9.18 39.92
C LEU A 208 24.35 9.41 41.25
N SER A 209 23.55 8.44 41.68
CA SER A 209 22.96 8.38 43.00
C SER A 209 24.08 8.21 44.03
N THR A 210 24.37 9.30 44.72
CA THR A 210 25.32 9.35 45.84
C THR A 210 24.66 8.95 47.16
N ASP A 211 23.55 8.19 47.11
CA ASP A 211 22.78 7.88 48.31
C ASP A 211 23.52 6.82 49.15
N ILE A 212 24.42 7.31 49.99
CA ILE A 212 25.23 6.54 50.94
C ILE A 212 24.33 5.80 51.94
N SER A 213 23.07 6.22 52.12
CA SER A 213 22.17 5.69 53.14
C SER A 213 21.63 4.28 52.84
N ASN A 214 21.68 3.85 51.58
CA ASN A 214 21.19 2.53 51.17
C ASN A 214 22.28 1.83 50.33
N PRO A 215 23.17 1.04 50.95
CA PRO A 215 24.19 0.28 50.24
C PRO A 215 23.54 -0.90 49.51
N SER A 216 22.78 -0.59 48.46
CA SER A 216 22.42 -1.57 47.45
C SER A 216 23.72 -1.97 46.73
N PRO A 217 23.95 -3.27 46.49
CA PRO A 217 25.19 -3.77 45.88
C PRO A 217 25.38 -3.41 44.40
N MET A 218 24.51 -2.59 43.80
CA MET A 218 24.67 -2.13 42.41
C MET A 218 25.15 -0.67 42.38
N PRO A 219 26.17 -0.32 41.56
CA PRO A 219 26.56 1.06 41.40
C PRO A 219 25.37 1.87 40.90
N ALA A 220 25.32 3.12 41.32
CA ALA A 220 24.08 3.83 41.51
C ALA A 220 24.00 4.94 40.46
N PHE A 221 23.63 4.64 39.20
CA PHE A 221 23.24 5.70 38.26
C PHE A 221 21.80 5.55 37.80
N ARG A 222 21.13 6.69 37.75
CA ARG A 222 19.77 6.85 37.27
C ARG A 222 19.83 7.56 35.93
N VAL A 223 19.26 6.90 34.93
CA VAL A 223 19.09 7.39 33.58
C VAL A 223 17.75 8.08 33.47
N GLU A 224 17.79 9.33 33.03
CA GLU A 224 16.62 10.15 32.77
C GLU A 224 16.65 10.62 31.32
N PHE A 225 15.49 10.54 30.67
CA PHE A 225 15.26 11.09 29.33
C PHE A 225 14.38 12.34 29.46
N PRO A 226 14.48 13.31 28.54
CA PRO A 226 13.65 14.50 28.57
C PRO A 226 12.16 14.12 28.52
N MET A 227 11.33 14.86 29.24
CA MET A 227 9.91 14.52 29.44
C MET A 227 9.09 14.64 28.14
N HIS A 228 8.25 13.61 27.93
CA HIS A 228 7.09 13.39 27.03
C HIS A 228 6.90 14.04 25.65
N LYS A 229 7.57 15.12 25.25
CA LYS A 229 7.39 15.74 23.92
C LYS A 229 8.57 15.51 22.97
N PHE A 230 9.77 15.44 23.52
CA PHE A 230 10.99 15.47 22.72
C PHE A 230 11.51 14.08 22.32
N ASN A 231 10.98 13.01 22.90
CA ASN A 231 11.42 11.66 22.54
C ASN A 231 10.29 10.64 22.51
N SER A 232 10.54 9.57 21.75
CA SER A 232 9.67 8.42 21.62
C SER A 232 10.48 7.14 21.77
N SER A 233 9.85 6.12 22.36
CA SER A 233 10.41 4.76 22.45
C SER A 233 9.69 3.85 21.46
N PRO A 234 10.38 2.87 20.86
CA PRO A 234 9.74 1.88 20.01
C PRO A 234 8.65 1.14 20.77
N SER A 235 7.63 0.67 20.06
CA SER A 235 6.61 -0.19 20.65
C SER A 235 7.07 -1.64 20.74
N ARG A 236 6.42 -2.43 21.60
CA ARG A 236 6.69 -3.88 21.67
C ARG A 236 6.33 -4.61 20.37
N SER A 237 5.45 -4.01 19.56
CA SER A 237 5.02 -4.57 18.29
C SER A 237 6.03 -4.36 17.16
N LEU A 238 7.05 -3.51 17.36
CA LEU A 238 8.01 -3.15 16.32
C LEU A 238 8.70 -4.37 15.70
N ALA A 239 9.09 -5.36 16.52
CA ALA A 239 9.72 -6.58 16.02
C ALA A 239 8.80 -7.36 15.07
N PHE A 240 7.51 -7.49 15.41
CA PHE A 240 6.52 -8.13 14.55
C PHE A 240 6.29 -7.34 13.27
N ARG A 241 6.22 -6.00 13.36
CA ARG A 241 6.09 -5.13 12.19
C ARG A 241 7.28 -5.24 11.27
N ARG A 242 8.51 -5.28 11.79
CA ARG A 242 9.71 -5.53 11.00
C ARG A 242 9.67 -6.88 10.29
N ALA A 243 9.25 -7.94 10.99
CA ALA A 243 9.10 -9.26 10.38
C ALA A 243 8.06 -9.27 9.26
N ILE A 244 6.91 -8.60 9.45
CA ILE A 244 5.89 -8.46 8.40
C ILE A 244 6.42 -7.62 7.24
N SER A 245 7.09 -6.48 7.51
CA SER A 245 7.70 -5.64 6.49
C SER A 245 8.75 -6.37 5.67
N ALA A 246 9.59 -7.21 6.29
CA ALA A 246 10.59 -8.02 5.60
C ALA A 246 9.98 -8.99 4.57
N LEU A 247 8.75 -9.46 4.79
CA LEU A 247 7.99 -10.25 3.83
C LEU A 247 7.21 -9.37 2.84
N MET A 248 6.57 -8.31 3.34
CA MET A 248 5.65 -7.45 2.61
C MET A 248 6.37 -6.60 1.55
N VAL A 249 7.55 -6.06 1.85
CA VAL A 249 8.32 -5.20 0.93
C VAL A 249 8.71 -5.96 -0.36
N PRO A 250 9.37 -7.12 -0.33
CA PRO A 250 9.72 -7.83 -1.56
C PRO A 250 8.48 -8.29 -2.35
N VAL A 251 7.40 -8.70 -1.67
CA VAL A 251 6.14 -9.07 -2.33
C VAL A 251 5.49 -7.85 -2.99
N GLY A 252 5.48 -6.70 -2.30
CA GLY A 252 4.97 -5.44 -2.83
C GLY A 252 5.76 -4.96 -4.05
N LEU A 253 7.09 -4.99 -3.98
CA LEU A 253 7.96 -4.69 -5.12
C LEU A 253 7.71 -5.64 -6.29
N PHE A 254 7.51 -6.93 -6.02
CA PHE A 254 7.18 -7.90 -7.06
C PHE A 254 5.82 -7.60 -7.72
N ILE A 255 4.78 -7.35 -6.92
CA ILE A 255 3.44 -6.97 -7.43
C ILE A 255 3.55 -5.69 -8.27
N ASN A 256 4.25 -4.68 -7.77
CA ASN A 256 4.38 -3.40 -8.44
C ASN A 256 5.18 -3.47 -9.74
N ASN A 257 6.26 -4.25 -9.78
CA ASN A 257 7.17 -4.28 -10.93
C ASN A 257 6.76 -5.31 -11.99
N TYR A 258 6.04 -6.38 -11.64
CA TYR A 258 5.72 -7.47 -12.57
C TYR A 258 4.22 -7.66 -12.79
N ILE A 259 3.38 -7.51 -11.76
CA ILE A 259 1.94 -7.79 -11.88
C ILE A 259 1.19 -6.55 -12.36
N LEU A 260 1.38 -5.40 -11.71
CA LEU A 260 0.69 -4.16 -12.07
C LEU A 260 0.97 -3.69 -13.50
N PRO A 261 2.18 -3.77 -14.07
CA PRO A 261 2.43 -3.34 -15.44
C PRO A 261 1.77 -4.25 -16.48
N VAL A 262 1.47 -5.50 -16.13
CA VAL A 262 0.75 -6.43 -17.02
C VAL A 262 -0.76 -6.20 -16.94
N ILE A 263 -1.29 -5.89 -15.75
CA ILE A 263 -2.73 -5.73 -15.51
C ILE A 263 -3.22 -4.30 -15.81
N THR A 264 -2.41 -3.28 -15.55
CA THR A 264 -2.82 -1.87 -15.69
C THR A 264 -3.16 -1.48 -17.14
N PRO A 265 -2.35 -1.80 -18.16
CA PRO A 265 -2.65 -1.42 -19.54
C PRO A 265 -4.01 -1.93 -20.07
N PRO A 266 -4.39 -3.22 -19.93
CA PRO A 266 -5.70 -3.66 -20.40
C PRO A 266 -6.86 -3.01 -19.64
N ILE A 267 -6.71 -2.76 -18.34
CA ILE A 267 -7.71 -2.00 -17.57
C ILE A 267 -7.84 -0.57 -18.11
N MET A 268 -6.72 0.12 -18.31
CA MET A 268 -6.71 1.47 -18.87
C MET A 268 -7.30 1.52 -20.28
N ILE A 269 -7.05 0.51 -21.12
CA ILE A 269 -7.67 0.38 -22.45
C ILE A 269 -9.19 0.17 -22.33
N ILE A 270 -9.66 -0.69 -21.42
CA ILE A 270 -11.09 -0.92 -21.20
C ILE A 270 -11.77 0.37 -20.72
N VAL A 271 -11.16 1.10 -19.77
CA VAL A 271 -11.67 2.38 -19.29
C VAL A 271 -11.71 3.40 -20.42
N ALA A 272 -10.61 3.57 -21.16
CA ALA A 272 -10.51 4.53 -22.25
C ALA A 272 -11.51 4.22 -23.38
N THR A 273 -11.66 2.95 -23.76
CA THR A 273 -12.64 2.53 -24.77
C THR A 273 -14.08 2.76 -24.30
N THR A 274 -14.38 2.48 -23.03
CA THR A 274 -15.70 2.76 -22.44
C THR A 274 -16.01 4.25 -22.45
N VAL A 275 -15.07 5.08 -22.01
CA VAL A 275 -15.21 6.55 -22.03
C VAL A 275 -15.40 7.06 -23.46
N THR A 276 -14.60 6.55 -24.41
CA THR A 276 -14.73 6.90 -25.83
C THR A 276 -16.10 6.52 -26.38
N LEU A 277 -16.60 5.33 -26.05
CA LEU A 277 -17.92 4.86 -26.47
C LEU A 277 -19.04 5.75 -25.90
N ILE A 278 -18.93 6.17 -24.64
CA ILE A 278 -19.87 7.12 -24.02
C ILE A 278 -19.88 8.44 -24.81
N TYR A 279 -18.70 8.98 -25.17
CA TYR A 279 -18.62 10.21 -25.96
C TYR A 279 -19.22 10.05 -27.36
N VAL A 280 -18.95 8.93 -28.04
CA VAL A 280 -19.53 8.64 -29.37
C VAL A 280 -21.04 8.55 -29.29
N VAL A 281 -21.59 7.87 -28.28
CA VAL A 281 -23.04 7.79 -28.04
C VAL A 281 -23.62 9.17 -27.73
N ALA A 282 -22.97 9.97 -26.88
CA ALA A 282 -23.43 11.32 -26.54
C ALA A 282 -23.45 12.23 -27.78
N LEU A 283 -22.40 12.21 -28.60
CA LEU A 283 -22.31 12.97 -29.85
C LEU A 283 -23.41 12.52 -30.82
N TYR A 284 -23.62 11.21 -30.94
CA TYR A 284 -24.69 10.67 -31.77
C TYR A 284 -26.07 11.15 -31.31
N VAL A 285 -26.36 11.11 -30.00
CA VAL A 285 -27.62 11.61 -29.43
C VAL A 285 -27.77 13.11 -29.72
N LEU A 286 -26.72 13.92 -29.54
CA LEU A 286 -26.74 15.34 -29.88
C LEU A 286 -27.04 15.57 -31.35
N LEU A 287 -26.41 14.81 -32.26
CA LEU A 287 -26.65 14.90 -33.71
C LEU A 287 -28.10 14.52 -34.05
N VAL A 288 -28.63 13.46 -33.44
CA VAL A 288 -30.04 13.08 -33.60
C VAL A 288 -30.94 14.21 -33.08
N LEU A 289 -30.68 14.79 -31.91
CA LEU A 289 -31.48 15.88 -31.36
C LEU A 289 -31.41 17.15 -32.23
N THR A 290 -30.24 17.50 -32.77
CA THR A 290 -30.10 18.67 -33.66
C THR A 290 -30.85 18.44 -34.97
N CYS A 291 -30.71 17.27 -35.60
CA CYS A 291 -31.48 16.90 -36.79
C CYS A 291 -33.00 16.85 -36.53
N TRP A 292 -33.42 16.43 -35.34
CA TRP A 292 -34.84 16.44 -34.96
C TRP A 292 -35.37 17.87 -34.81
N SER A 293 -34.58 18.74 -34.17
CA SER A 293 -34.95 20.14 -33.95
C SER A 293 -35.06 20.94 -35.25
N SER A 294 -34.28 20.59 -36.29
CA SER A 294 -34.32 21.30 -37.57
C SER A 294 -35.60 21.06 -38.38
N ASP A 295 -36.24 19.90 -38.22
CA ASP A 295 -37.41 19.49 -39.00
C ASP A 295 -38.76 20.00 -38.44
N ARG A 296 -38.75 21.04 -37.59
CA ARG A 296 -39.95 21.57 -36.88
C ARG A 296 -40.68 20.51 -36.05
N PHE A 297 -39.92 19.69 -35.31
CA PHE A 297 -40.44 18.73 -34.33
C PHE A 297 -41.49 17.73 -34.87
N PRO A 298 -41.15 16.90 -35.88
CA PRO A 298 -42.03 15.81 -36.29
C PRO A 298 -42.24 14.84 -35.12
N PRO A 299 -43.35 14.07 -35.11
CA PRO A 299 -43.62 13.08 -34.07
C PRO A 299 -42.40 12.15 -33.93
N PHE A 300 -41.88 12.06 -32.70
CA PHE A 300 -40.57 11.48 -32.40
C PHE A 300 -40.44 10.01 -32.82
N TRP A 301 -41.52 9.22 -32.67
CA TRP A 301 -41.49 7.77 -32.91
C TRP A 301 -41.37 7.36 -34.39
N PRO A 302 -42.13 7.93 -35.34
CA PRO A 302 -41.91 7.68 -36.76
C PRO A 302 -40.54 8.16 -37.26
N TRP A 303 -40.06 9.28 -36.73
CA TRP A 303 -38.80 9.89 -37.15
C TRP A 303 -37.58 9.11 -36.64
N THR A 304 -37.59 8.66 -35.38
CA THR A 304 -36.51 7.85 -34.81
C THR A 304 -36.32 6.49 -35.48
N ARG A 305 -37.33 5.94 -36.19
CA ARG A 305 -37.17 4.69 -36.97
C ARG A 305 -36.18 4.80 -38.13
N ARG A 306 -35.83 6.02 -38.57
CA ARG A 306 -34.86 6.25 -39.65
C ARG A 306 -33.41 6.04 -39.21
N PHE A 307 -33.15 6.05 -37.90
CA PHE A 307 -31.81 5.91 -37.34
C PHE A 307 -31.48 4.45 -37.04
N TRP A 308 -30.26 4.04 -37.40
CA TRP A 308 -29.84 2.64 -37.34
C TRP A 308 -29.85 2.08 -35.91
N LEU A 309 -29.41 2.86 -34.92
CA LEU A 309 -29.32 2.44 -33.51
C LEU A 309 -30.69 2.25 -32.84
N THR A 310 -31.70 3.01 -33.24
CA THR A 310 -33.07 2.94 -32.69
C THR A 310 -33.97 1.98 -33.46
N ARG A 311 -33.60 1.58 -34.69
CA ARG A 311 -34.38 0.65 -35.52
C ARG A 311 -34.55 -0.72 -34.85
N GLY A 312 -33.53 -1.21 -34.15
CA GLY A 312 -33.60 -2.45 -33.38
C GLY A 312 -34.54 -2.35 -32.17
N LEU A 313 -34.49 -1.24 -31.43
CA LEU A 313 -35.33 -1.06 -30.22
C LEU A 313 -36.81 -0.84 -30.58
N THR A 314 -37.05 -0.07 -31.64
CA THR A 314 -38.40 0.26 -32.12
C THR A 314 -39.14 -0.93 -32.73
N SER A 315 -38.43 -1.93 -33.27
CA SER A 315 -39.05 -3.18 -33.75
C SER A 315 -39.54 -4.07 -32.60
N TYR A 316 -38.90 -4.01 -31.42
CA TYR A 316 -39.35 -4.73 -30.22
C TYR A 316 -40.53 -4.05 -29.53
N LEU A 317 -40.59 -2.71 -29.51
CA LEU A 317 -41.67 -1.96 -28.85
C LEU A 317 -42.92 -1.77 -29.74
N GLY A 318 -42.76 -1.88 -31.07
CA GLY A 318 -43.80 -1.60 -32.06
C GLY A 318 -45.07 -2.46 -31.99
N PRO A 319 -45.02 -3.79 -31.75
CA PRO A 319 -46.22 -4.62 -31.84
C PRO A 319 -47.18 -4.45 -30.66
N LYS A 320 -46.68 -4.07 -29.48
CA LYS A 320 -47.44 -4.16 -28.22
C LYS A 320 -48.27 -2.91 -27.91
N LEU A 321 -47.93 -1.77 -28.52
CA LEU A 321 -48.69 -0.51 -28.39
C LEU A 321 -49.85 -0.41 -29.39
N ILE A 322 -49.84 -1.21 -30.46
CA ILE A 322 -50.89 -1.20 -31.48
C ILE A 322 -51.99 -2.22 -31.16
N SER A 323 -51.68 -3.27 -30.37
CA SER A 323 -52.67 -4.31 -30.05
C SER A 323 -53.59 -3.98 -28.87
N SER A 324 -53.46 -2.84 -28.19
CA SER A 324 -54.31 -2.51 -27.03
C SER A 324 -55.41 -1.48 -27.30
N THR A 325 -55.58 -1.03 -28.54
CA THR A 325 -56.55 0.04 -28.85
C THR A 325 -57.77 -0.44 -29.63
N ASP A 326 -57.77 -1.66 -30.18
CA ASP A 326 -58.85 -2.17 -31.05
C ASP A 326 -59.44 -3.52 -30.56
N SER A 327 -59.60 -3.71 -29.25
CA SER A 327 -60.32 -4.88 -28.72
C SER A 327 -61.50 -4.50 -27.82
N GLU A 328 -62.40 -3.69 -28.37
CA GLU A 328 -63.82 -3.81 -28.09
C GLU A 328 -64.52 -4.23 -29.40
N ASP A 329 -65.42 -5.20 -29.25
CA ASP A 329 -66.32 -5.79 -30.25
C ASP A 329 -65.80 -6.83 -31.26
N GLY A 330 -66.41 -8.03 -31.17
CA GLY A 330 -66.74 -8.78 -32.38
C GLY A 330 -66.23 -10.22 -32.49
N MET A 331 -66.83 -11.12 -31.70
CA MET A 331 -67.53 -12.31 -32.18
C MET A 331 -66.86 -13.25 -33.22
N SER A 332 -66.80 -14.53 -32.82
CA SER A 332 -67.13 -15.75 -33.59
C SER A 332 -66.02 -16.80 -33.82
N LEU A 333 -66.28 -17.95 -33.19
CA LEU A 333 -66.41 -19.28 -33.80
C LEU A 333 -65.17 -19.94 -34.42
N SER A 334 -64.60 -20.83 -33.62
CA SER A 334 -64.46 -22.27 -33.89
C SER A 334 -64.17 -22.71 -35.33
N ARG A 335 -62.98 -23.29 -35.55
CA ARG A 335 -62.81 -24.35 -36.56
C ARG A 335 -61.65 -25.29 -36.27
N SER A 336 -62.04 -26.55 -36.04
CA SER A 336 -61.44 -27.79 -36.54
C SER A 336 -60.07 -28.23 -36.00
N ASP A 337 -60.17 -29.21 -35.11
CA ASP A 337 -59.34 -30.41 -35.08
C ASP A 337 -58.91 -30.92 -36.47
N ARG A 338 -57.63 -31.29 -36.56
CA ARG A 338 -57.10 -32.42 -37.36
C ARG A 338 -55.68 -32.68 -36.86
N GLY A 339 -55.47 -33.72 -36.05
CA GLY A 339 -55.03 -35.03 -36.53
C GLY A 339 -53.62 -34.91 -37.13
N GLY A 340 -52.54 -35.23 -36.42
CA GLY A 340 -52.16 -36.60 -36.07
C GLY A 340 -50.95 -36.98 -36.92
N GLY A 341 -49.81 -37.28 -36.30
CA GLY A 341 -48.58 -37.61 -37.04
C GLY A 341 -47.36 -37.72 -36.15
N SER A 342 -47.25 -38.86 -35.48
CA SER A 342 -46.08 -39.36 -34.76
C SER A 342 -44.79 -39.31 -35.59
N LYS A 343 -43.71 -38.80 -35.00
CA LYS A 343 -42.35 -39.24 -35.34
C LYS A 343 -41.46 -39.15 -34.11
N GLU A 344 -40.89 -40.29 -33.76
CA GLU A 344 -39.96 -40.54 -32.67
C GLU A 344 -38.84 -39.49 -32.64
N MET A 345 -38.77 -38.76 -31.52
CA MET A 345 -37.62 -37.92 -31.19
C MET A 345 -36.58 -38.80 -30.50
N SER A 346 -35.41 -38.84 -31.11
CA SER A 346 -34.16 -39.26 -30.50
C SER A 346 -34.01 -38.62 -29.12
N SER A 347 -33.60 -39.44 -28.15
CA SER A 347 -33.19 -39.04 -26.81
C SER A 347 -31.94 -38.15 -26.87
N ASP A 348 -32.13 -36.88 -27.24
CA ASP A 348 -31.22 -35.80 -26.89
C ASP A 348 -31.43 -35.55 -25.39
N GLU A 349 -30.41 -35.91 -24.61
CA GLU A 349 -30.26 -35.60 -23.20
C GLU A 349 -30.70 -34.16 -22.93
N ALA A 350 -31.89 -34.01 -22.33
CA ALA A 350 -32.52 -32.72 -22.10
C ALA A 350 -31.60 -31.89 -21.21
N ARG A 351 -30.93 -30.90 -21.81
CA ARG A 351 -30.08 -29.96 -21.08
C ARG A 351 -30.92 -29.33 -19.97
N PRO A 352 -30.42 -29.33 -18.72
CA PRO A 352 -31.18 -28.80 -17.59
C PRO A 352 -31.55 -27.35 -17.86
N SER A 353 -32.83 -27.02 -17.65
CA SER A 353 -33.32 -25.66 -17.78
C SER A 353 -32.62 -24.74 -16.77
N PRO A 354 -32.33 -23.47 -17.15
CA PRO A 354 -31.66 -22.52 -16.27
C PRO A 354 -32.46 -22.32 -14.99
N LYS A 355 -31.77 -22.31 -13.85
CA LYS A 355 -32.38 -22.19 -12.52
C LYS A 355 -32.08 -20.81 -11.95
N PRO A 356 -33.05 -20.12 -11.34
CA PRO A 356 -32.79 -18.84 -10.70
C PRO A 356 -31.72 -19.00 -9.61
N LEU A 357 -30.77 -18.07 -9.58
CA LEU A 357 -29.70 -18.04 -8.60
C LEU A 357 -30.30 -17.79 -7.21
N GLN A 358 -30.16 -18.75 -6.31
CA GLN A 358 -30.61 -18.60 -4.92
C GLN A 358 -29.58 -17.93 -4.01
N SER A 359 -28.33 -17.75 -4.48
CA SER A 359 -27.28 -17.06 -3.73
C SER A 359 -26.19 -16.48 -4.65
N PHE A 360 -25.48 -15.46 -4.16
CA PHE A 360 -24.33 -14.87 -4.85
C PHE A 360 -23.22 -15.90 -5.14
N TRP A 361 -23.00 -16.85 -4.23
CA TRP A 361 -22.04 -17.94 -4.44
C TRP A 361 -22.46 -18.90 -5.55
N GLY A 362 -23.77 -19.05 -5.79
CA GLY A 362 -24.31 -19.83 -6.92
C GLY A 362 -23.83 -19.35 -8.28
N PHE A 363 -23.50 -18.05 -8.42
CA PHE A 363 -22.94 -17.48 -9.65
C PHE A 363 -21.56 -18.06 -9.98
N PHE A 364 -20.72 -18.33 -8.98
CA PHE A 364 -19.36 -18.84 -9.20
C PHE A 364 -19.31 -20.37 -9.38
N THR A 365 -20.39 -21.07 -9.01
CA THR A 365 -20.50 -22.52 -9.15
C THR A 365 -21.37 -22.98 -10.32
N SER A 366 -22.11 -22.07 -10.96
CA SER A 366 -22.95 -22.39 -12.12
C SER A 366 -22.12 -22.62 -13.37
N SER A 367 -22.54 -23.60 -14.18
CA SER A 367 -21.98 -23.85 -15.52
C SER A 367 -22.43 -22.81 -16.56
N SER A 368 -23.51 -22.06 -16.30
CA SER A 368 -23.96 -20.93 -17.14
C SER A 368 -24.47 -19.76 -16.26
N PRO A 369 -23.56 -19.00 -15.64
CA PRO A 369 -23.91 -18.02 -14.61
C PRO A 369 -24.68 -16.81 -15.15
N LEU A 370 -24.57 -16.50 -16.45
CA LEU A 370 -25.33 -15.42 -17.08
C LEU A 370 -26.77 -15.84 -17.38
N ASP A 371 -27.01 -17.07 -17.86
CA ASP A 371 -28.37 -17.55 -18.11
C ASP A 371 -29.16 -17.67 -16.80
N ASP A 372 -28.52 -18.15 -15.74
CA ASP A 372 -29.11 -18.23 -14.41
C ASP A 372 -29.35 -16.83 -13.80
N LEU A 373 -28.46 -15.86 -14.05
CA LEU A 373 -28.67 -14.45 -13.65
C LEU A 373 -29.90 -13.86 -14.33
N PHE A 374 -30.05 -14.07 -15.64
CA PHE A 374 -31.22 -13.59 -16.39
C PHE A 374 -32.51 -14.31 -15.97
N ALA A 375 -32.45 -15.59 -15.59
CA ALA A 375 -33.60 -16.32 -15.05
C ALA A 375 -34.04 -15.83 -13.66
N THR A 376 -33.16 -15.13 -12.93
CA THR A 376 -33.43 -14.62 -11.58
C THR A 376 -34.27 -13.34 -11.59
N TYR A 377 -34.14 -12.49 -12.61
CA TYR A 377 -34.89 -11.23 -12.69
C TYR A 377 -36.14 -11.39 -13.58
N GLU A 378 -37.33 -11.16 -13.02
CA GLU A 378 -38.61 -11.27 -13.77
C GLU A 378 -38.67 -10.35 -14.99
N VAL A 379 -38.00 -9.19 -14.93
CA VAL A 379 -37.92 -8.22 -16.02
C VAL A 379 -37.13 -8.77 -17.22
N THR A 380 -36.17 -9.67 -17.00
CA THR A 380 -35.34 -10.25 -18.06
C THR A 380 -35.89 -11.56 -18.62
N ARG A 381 -36.91 -12.14 -17.99
CA ARG A 381 -37.57 -13.39 -18.41
C ARG A 381 -38.02 -13.43 -19.88
N PRO A 382 -38.49 -12.34 -20.52
CA PRO A 382 -38.86 -12.35 -21.94
C PRO A 382 -37.67 -12.45 -22.90
N PHE A 383 -36.45 -12.11 -22.44
CA PHE A 383 -35.24 -12.13 -23.25
C PHE A 383 -34.57 -13.52 -23.27
N ILE A 384 -35.01 -14.43 -22.41
CA ILE A 384 -34.55 -15.82 -22.34
C ILE A 384 -35.34 -16.66 -23.34
N GLN A 385 -35.17 -16.39 -24.63
CA GLN A 385 -35.34 -17.45 -25.63
C GLN A 385 -33.96 -18.04 -25.90
N PRO A 386 -33.79 -19.37 -25.80
CA PRO A 386 -32.48 -19.98 -25.98
C PRO A 386 -31.94 -19.62 -27.37
N ILE A 387 -30.81 -18.92 -27.39
CA ILE A 387 -30.12 -18.47 -28.62
C ILE A 387 -29.84 -19.65 -29.57
N SER A 388 -29.76 -20.87 -29.05
CA SER A 388 -29.61 -22.11 -29.82
C SER A 388 -30.77 -22.41 -30.76
N LEU A 389 -31.99 -21.92 -30.51
CA LEU A 389 -33.11 -22.08 -31.45
C LEU A 389 -33.04 -21.13 -32.66
N ARG A 390 -32.25 -20.05 -32.59
CA ARG A 390 -32.15 -19.08 -33.69
C ARG A 390 -31.12 -19.46 -34.76
N PHE A 391 -30.03 -20.15 -34.40
CA PHE A 391 -29.01 -20.53 -35.37
C PHE A 391 -29.43 -21.65 -36.33
N LYS A 392 -30.47 -22.42 -36.01
CA LYS A 392 -30.92 -23.56 -36.84
C LYS A 392 -31.84 -23.18 -37.99
N ARG A 393 -32.27 -21.92 -38.12
CA ARG A 393 -33.27 -21.50 -39.13
C ARG A 393 -32.68 -20.84 -40.39
N ASN A 394 -31.41 -20.42 -40.37
CA ASN A 394 -30.79 -19.69 -41.49
C ASN A 394 -29.45 -20.31 -41.95
N TRP A 395 -29.34 -21.64 -42.02
CA TRP A 395 -28.28 -22.25 -42.81
C TRP A 395 -28.82 -22.51 -44.22
N PRO A 396 -28.31 -21.84 -45.27
CA PRO A 396 -28.63 -22.18 -46.64
C PRO A 396 -28.12 -23.60 -46.90
N GLN A 397 -29.03 -24.46 -47.32
CA GLN A 397 -28.71 -25.77 -47.86
C GLN A 397 -28.27 -25.54 -49.31
N ASP A 398 -26.97 -25.31 -49.52
CA ASP A 398 -26.41 -25.26 -50.87
C ASP A 398 -26.16 -26.70 -51.34
N GLU A 399 -26.87 -27.08 -52.40
CA GLU A 399 -26.71 -28.29 -53.18
C GLU A 399 -25.40 -28.28 -53.97
N GLU A 400 -24.75 -29.45 -53.95
CA GLU A 400 -23.98 -30.10 -55.01
C GLU A 400 -22.85 -29.36 -55.75
N GLY A 401 -21.65 -29.94 -55.61
CA GLY A 401 -20.51 -29.69 -56.49
C GLY A 401 -19.53 -30.85 -56.40
N GLN A 402 -19.93 -32.01 -56.92
CA GLN A 402 -19.10 -33.19 -57.11
C GLN A 402 -18.00 -32.85 -58.14
N GLY A 403 -16.75 -32.84 -57.69
CA GLY A 403 -15.58 -32.49 -58.50
C GLY A 403 -14.41 -33.39 -58.16
N ASP A 404 -14.06 -34.21 -59.13
CA ASP A 404 -13.06 -35.27 -59.15
C ASP A 404 -11.60 -34.77 -59.07
N ILE A 405 -10.75 -35.62 -58.47
CA ILE A 405 -9.33 -35.91 -58.81
C ILE A 405 -8.27 -34.80 -58.54
N VAL A 406 -7.24 -35.16 -57.75
CA VAL A 406 -5.80 -35.23 -58.12
C VAL A 406 -4.93 -35.10 -56.86
N SER A 407 -4.25 -36.20 -56.49
CA SER A 407 -3.02 -36.18 -55.68
C SER A 407 -1.85 -35.59 -56.47
N PRO A 408 -0.98 -34.81 -55.83
CA PRO A 408 0.47 -35.10 -55.88
C PRO A 408 1.09 -34.98 -54.47
N ALA A 409 1.81 -36.00 -54.00
CA ALA A 409 3.26 -36.18 -54.21
C ALA A 409 4.12 -35.08 -53.56
N GLU A 410 4.72 -35.45 -52.43
CA GLU A 410 6.18 -35.45 -52.23
C GLU A 410 6.96 -34.14 -52.49
N ALA A 411 7.38 -33.49 -51.39
CA ALA A 411 8.68 -32.79 -51.35
C ALA A 411 9.11 -32.54 -49.90
N LYS A 412 10.08 -33.34 -49.44
CA LYS A 412 11.03 -33.00 -48.38
C LYS A 412 12.01 -31.95 -48.95
N PRO A 413 12.54 -31.01 -48.14
CA PRO A 413 13.98 -31.11 -47.89
C PRO A 413 14.42 -30.74 -46.47
N ASP A 414 15.54 -31.37 -46.10
CA ASP A 414 16.38 -31.12 -44.95
C ASP A 414 17.10 -29.76 -45.02
N ALA A 415 17.51 -29.26 -43.84
CA ALA A 415 18.62 -28.36 -43.50
C ALA A 415 18.12 -27.34 -42.45
N GLY A 416 18.58 -27.34 -41.20
CA GLY A 416 19.97 -27.38 -40.79
C GLY A 416 20.38 -25.96 -40.42
N PHE A 417 20.22 -25.57 -39.14
CA PHE A 417 20.95 -24.43 -38.60
C PHE A 417 21.30 -24.65 -37.12
N SER A 418 22.58 -24.93 -36.94
CA SER A 418 23.38 -24.78 -35.74
C SER A 418 23.26 -23.36 -35.19
N ASN A 419 23.17 -23.23 -33.86
CA ASN A 419 23.86 -22.15 -33.15
C ASN A 419 24.10 -22.57 -31.70
N ALA A 420 25.24 -23.22 -31.47
CA ALA A 420 25.90 -23.25 -30.17
C ALA A 420 26.63 -21.91 -30.02
N ARG A 421 26.24 -21.11 -29.02
CA ARG A 421 27.00 -19.92 -28.62
C ARG A 421 27.73 -20.22 -27.32
N HIS A 422 29.03 -20.46 -27.51
CA HIS A 422 30.10 -20.34 -26.53
C HIS A 422 30.14 -18.88 -26.05
N ILE A 423 30.11 -18.66 -24.73
CA ILE A 423 30.64 -17.44 -24.12
C ILE A 423 31.46 -17.93 -22.93
N ASP A 424 32.76 -18.03 -23.16
CA ASP A 424 33.74 -17.71 -22.14
C ASP A 424 33.73 -16.18 -22.02
N ASP A 425 33.68 -15.65 -20.81
CA ASP A 425 34.57 -14.53 -20.50
C ASP A 425 34.83 -14.45 -18.99
N SER A 426 36.12 -14.57 -18.72
CA SER A 426 36.86 -14.25 -17.51
C SER A 426 36.79 -12.77 -17.16
N GLY A 427 36.69 -12.51 -15.86
CA GLY A 427 36.89 -11.22 -15.19
C GLY A 427 36.96 -11.44 -13.69
#